data_AF-A0A1S3QGC7-F1
#
_entry.id   AF-A0A1S3QGC7-F1
#
_cell.length_a   1.000
_cell.length_b   1.000
_cell.length_c   1.000
_cell.angle_alpha   90.00
_cell.angle_beta   90.00
_cell.angle_gamma   90.00
#
_symmetry.space_group_name_H-M   'P 1'
#
loop_
_entity.id
_entity.type
_entity.pdbx_description
1 polymer ?
#
loop_
_entity_poly.entity_id
_entity_poly.type
_entity_poly.pdbx_seq_one_letter_code
_entity_poly.pdbx_strand_id
1 'polypeptide(L)'
;MNPSLCKGIRLDDVHRDGFNEQLSTYVLWVNSQLKRRPGLKPITNLRVDLQDGVVLSQLVEIVAGEVLGVNEAPRDREESRENVERVLNFITSRRIRMAHTTAL
;
A
#
# COMPACT_ATOMS: atom_id res chain seq x y z
N MET A 1 29.61 6.51 -47.06
CA MET A 1 28.13 6.39 -46.99
C MET A 1 27.76 5.13 -46.21
N ASN A 2 27.30 5.29 -44.98
CA ASN A 2 26.29 4.42 -44.35
C ASN A 2 25.55 5.25 -43.27
N PRO A 3 24.29 5.64 -43.50
CA PRO A 3 23.43 6.14 -42.44
C PRO A 3 22.59 4.95 -41.92
N SER A 4 22.73 4.61 -40.65
CA SER A 4 21.88 3.60 -40.00
C SER A 4 21.44 4.10 -38.63
N LEU A 5 20.30 4.78 -38.70
CA LEU A 5 19.33 5.07 -37.66
C LEU A 5 19.02 3.84 -36.80
N CYS A 6 18.72 4.05 -35.50
CA CYS A 6 17.77 3.33 -34.62
C CYS A 6 18.40 3.09 -33.23
N LYS A 7 17.81 3.41 -32.08
CA LYS A 7 16.49 3.96 -31.71
C LYS A 7 16.75 4.74 -30.42
N GLY A 8 16.16 5.94 -30.30
CA GLY A 8 16.22 6.68 -29.05
C GLY A 8 15.67 5.83 -27.90
N ILE A 9 16.45 5.68 -26.84
CA ILE A 9 15.92 5.22 -25.56
C ILE A 9 14.99 6.34 -25.09
N ARG A 10 13.69 6.11 -25.20
CA ARG A 10 12.66 6.98 -24.65
C ARG A 10 12.82 6.93 -23.13
N LEU A 11 13.14 8.07 -22.51
CA LEU A 11 13.22 8.22 -21.06
C LEU A 11 11.91 7.86 -20.33
N ASP A 12 10.81 7.69 -21.07
CA ASP A 12 9.50 7.30 -20.56
C ASP A 12 9.43 5.83 -20.09
N ASP A 13 10.33 4.96 -20.57
CA ASP A 13 10.28 3.52 -20.23
C ASP A 13 10.98 3.21 -18.91
N VAL A 14 12.00 4.00 -18.52
CA VAL A 14 12.78 3.79 -17.27
C VAL A 14 11.98 4.14 -16.01
N HIS A 15 11.00 5.06 -16.10
CA HIS A 15 10.15 5.43 -14.97
C HIS A 15 9.05 4.40 -14.65
N ARG A 16 8.67 3.56 -15.63
CA ARG A 16 7.59 2.58 -15.45
C ARG A 16 8.07 1.34 -14.69
N ASP A 17 9.32 0.91 -14.90
CA ASP A 17 9.85 -0.28 -14.22
C ASP A 17 10.11 -0.05 -12.73
N GLY A 18 10.70 1.10 -12.36
CA GLY A 18 10.98 1.41 -10.94
C GLY A 18 9.71 1.52 -10.08
N PHE A 19 8.60 2.01 -10.66
CA PHE A 19 7.33 2.11 -9.94
C PHE A 19 6.66 0.74 -9.69
N ASN A 20 6.76 -0.18 -10.65
CA ASN A 20 6.20 -1.52 -10.51
C ASN A 20 7.03 -2.39 -9.53
N GLU A 21 8.36 -2.25 -9.52
CA GLU A 21 9.22 -2.90 -8.52
C GLU A 21 8.94 -2.42 -7.10
N GLN A 22 8.72 -1.12 -6.91
CA GLN A 22 8.31 -0.56 -5.62
C GLN A 22 6.98 -1.15 -5.16
N LEU A 23 5.95 -1.19 -6.03
CA LEU A 23 4.66 -1.80 -5.69
C LEU A 23 4.79 -3.27 -5.29
N SER A 24 5.58 -4.06 -6.02
CA SER A 24 5.83 -5.47 -5.68
C SER A 24 6.51 -5.62 -4.32
N THR A 25 7.48 -4.76 -4.02
CA THR A 25 8.15 -4.71 -2.71
C THR A 25 7.16 -4.39 -1.59
N TYR A 26 6.26 -3.43 -1.79
CA TYR A 26 5.22 -3.10 -0.82
C TYR A 26 4.23 -4.26 -0.61
N VAL A 27 3.81 -4.94 -1.68
CA VAL A 27 2.94 -6.13 -1.58
C VAL A 27 3.62 -7.23 -0.75
N LEU A 28 4.90 -7.50 -0.99
CA LEU A 28 5.67 -8.47 -0.19
C LEU A 28 5.75 -8.05 1.28
N TRP A 29 6.01 -6.77 1.54
CA TRP A 29 6.08 -6.26 2.90
C TRP A 29 4.72 -6.36 3.62
N VAL A 30 3.62 -5.94 3.00
CA VAL A 30 2.28 -6.06 3.59
C VAL A 30 1.96 -7.53 3.89
N ASN A 31 2.21 -8.43 2.95
CA ASN A 31 1.98 -9.85 3.15
C ASN A 31 2.83 -10.43 4.30
N SER A 32 4.05 -9.92 4.53
CA SER A 32 4.86 -10.31 5.69
C SER A 32 4.23 -9.89 7.01
N GLN A 33 3.54 -8.74 7.05
CA GLN A 33 2.81 -8.30 8.23
C GLN A 33 1.53 -9.13 8.43
N LEU A 34 0.73 -9.33 7.38
CA LEU A 34 -0.52 -10.10 7.47
C LEU A 34 -0.29 -11.53 7.97
N LYS A 35 0.83 -12.17 7.59
CA LYS A 35 1.23 -13.51 8.08
C LYS A 35 1.39 -13.60 9.60
N ARG A 36 1.56 -12.47 10.31
CA ARG A 36 1.64 -12.44 11.79
C ARG A 36 0.29 -12.74 12.44
N ARG A 37 -0.83 -12.64 11.72
CA ARG A 37 -2.19 -12.97 12.19
C ARG A 37 -2.75 -14.15 11.37
N PRO A 38 -3.07 -15.30 11.98
CA PRO A 38 -3.61 -16.44 11.24
C PRO A 38 -4.99 -16.14 10.66
N GLY A 39 -5.28 -16.70 9.49
CA GLY A 39 -6.59 -16.58 8.82
C GLY A 39 -6.72 -15.39 7.86
N LEU A 40 -5.74 -14.49 7.80
CA LEU A 40 -5.75 -13.39 6.83
C LEU A 40 -5.29 -13.85 5.44
N LYS A 41 -5.96 -13.36 4.40
CA LYS A 41 -5.61 -13.64 3.01
C LYS A 41 -4.48 -12.71 2.57
N PRO A 42 -3.49 -13.20 1.79
CA PRO A 42 -2.48 -12.34 1.21
C PRO A 42 -3.09 -11.43 0.13
N ILE A 43 -2.53 -10.24 -0.01
CA ILE A 43 -2.85 -9.30 -1.08
C ILE A 43 -2.03 -9.57 -2.33
N THR A 44 -2.56 -9.15 -3.47
CA THR A 44 -1.93 -9.26 -4.79
C THR A 44 -1.78 -7.91 -5.47
N ASN A 45 -2.66 -6.95 -5.16
CA ASN A 45 -2.65 -5.61 -5.71
C ASN A 45 -2.92 -4.59 -4.60
N LEU A 46 -1.85 -3.93 -4.17
CA LEU A 46 -1.89 -2.94 -3.10
C LEU A 46 -2.98 -1.87 -3.27
N ARG A 47 -3.25 -1.43 -4.52
CA ARG A 47 -4.20 -0.36 -4.78
C ARG A 47 -5.66 -0.82 -4.70
N VAL A 48 -5.91 -2.08 -5.04
CA VAL A 48 -7.26 -2.66 -5.05
C VAL A 48 -7.56 -3.23 -3.66
N ASP A 49 -6.63 -3.99 -3.11
CA ASP A 49 -6.87 -4.78 -1.89
C ASP A 49 -6.93 -3.93 -0.61
N LEU A 50 -6.40 -2.70 -0.62
CA LEU A 50 -6.48 -1.77 0.52
C LEU A 50 -7.63 -0.77 0.39
N GLN A 51 -8.35 -0.74 -0.73
CA GLN A 51 -9.23 0.36 -1.12
C GLN A 51 -10.45 0.52 -0.19
N ASP A 52 -10.99 -0.59 0.32
CA ASP A 52 -12.17 -0.62 1.20
C ASP A 52 -11.83 -0.40 2.68
N GLY A 53 -10.54 -0.23 2.99
CA GLY A 53 -10.04 0.01 4.34
C GLY A 53 -9.92 -1.22 5.24
N VAL A 54 -10.39 -2.41 4.82
CA VAL A 54 -10.38 -3.61 5.68
C VAL A 54 -8.95 -4.13 5.88
N VAL A 55 -8.25 -4.42 4.77
CA VAL A 55 -6.85 -4.89 4.84
C VAL A 55 -5.93 -3.80 5.38
N LEU A 56 -6.22 -2.54 5.04
CA LEU A 56 -5.48 -1.39 5.55
C LEU A 56 -5.59 -1.31 7.08
N SER A 57 -6.79 -1.53 7.63
CA SER A 57 -7.00 -1.63 9.08
C SER A 57 -6.17 -2.77 9.67
N GLN A 58 -6.32 -4.00 9.16
CA GLN A 58 -5.60 -5.18 9.65
C GLN A 58 -4.08 -4.97 9.69
N LEU A 59 -3.53 -4.35 8.64
CA LEU A 59 -2.11 -4.00 8.58
C LEU A 59 -1.71 -3.07 9.73
N VAL A 60 -2.47 -1.99 9.93
CA VAL A 60 -2.21 -1.02 10.98
C VAL A 60 -2.40 -1.64 12.36
N GLU A 61 -3.41 -2.49 12.55
CA GLU A 61 -3.63 -3.22 13.80
C GLU A 61 -2.44 -4.09 14.17
N ILE A 62 -1.89 -4.82 13.20
CA ILE A 62 -0.74 -5.72 13.39
C ILE A 62 0.54 -4.93 13.69
N VAL A 63 0.74 -3.79 13.02
CA VAL A 63 1.94 -2.95 13.21
C VAL A 63 1.87 -2.17 14.51
N ALA A 64 0.70 -1.62 14.86
CA ALA A 64 0.50 -0.83 16.06
C ALA A 64 0.19 -1.68 17.32
N GLY A 65 -0.19 -2.95 17.14
CA GLY A 65 -0.56 -3.85 18.22
C GLY A 65 -1.93 -3.55 18.85
N GLU A 66 -2.83 -2.89 18.11
CA GLU A 66 -4.14 -2.45 18.62
C GLU A 66 -5.26 -2.73 17.63
N VAL A 67 -6.48 -2.95 18.12
CA VAL A 67 -7.63 -3.25 17.26
C VAL A 67 -8.34 -1.96 16.86
N LEU A 68 -8.52 -1.77 15.56
CA LEU A 68 -9.31 -0.71 14.96
C LEU A 68 -10.66 -1.35 14.61
N GLY A 69 -11.70 -1.07 15.39
CA GLY A 69 -13.05 -1.56 15.13
C GLY A 69 -13.64 -0.96 13.84
N VAL A 70 -13.26 -1.51 12.70
CA VAL A 70 -13.75 -1.20 11.35
C VAL A 70 -14.83 -2.22 10.96
N ASN A 71 -15.62 -1.92 9.92
CA ASN A 71 -16.52 -2.89 9.32
C ASN A 71 -15.73 -3.90 8.48
N GLU A 72 -15.74 -5.18 8.87
CA GLU A 72 -15.01 -6.24 8.15
C GLU A 72 -15.63 -6.62 6.79
N ALA A 73 -16.88 -6.21 6.53
CA ALA A 73 -17.59 -6.49 5.30
C ALA A 73 -18.35 -5.24 4.81
N PRO A 74 -17.63 -4.19 4.35
CA PRO A 74 -18.27 -2.99 3.84
C PRO A 74 -19.11 -3.31 2.60
N ARG A 75 -20.37 -2.85 2.60
CA ARG A 75 -21.39 -3.13 1.59
C ARG A 75 -21.49 -2.02 0.55
N ASP A 76 -21.06 -0.82 0.92
CA ASP A 76 -21.10 0.35 0.07
C ASP A 76 -19.85 1.22 0.23
N ARG A 77 -19.82 2.30 -0.55
CA ARG A 77 -18.71 3.25 -0.57
C ARG A 77 -18.62 4.09 0.69
N GLU A 78 -19.73 4.29 1.41
CA GLU A 78 -19.75 5.07 2.64
C GLU A 78 -19.08 4.26 3.74
N GLU A 79 -19.48 2.99 3.93
CA GLU A 79 -18.84 2.07 4.89
C GLU A 79 -17.34 1.87 4.57
N SER A 80 -16.98 1.74 3.29
CA SER A 80 -15.58 1.66 2.85
C SER A 80 -14.80 2.93 3.21
N ARG A 81 -15.41 4.11 3.03
CA ARG A 81 -14.81 5.39 3.35
C ARG A 81 -14.64 5.57 4.85
N GLU A 82 -15.65 5.21 5.65
CA GLU A 82 -15.59 5.25 7.11
C GLU A 82 -14.44 4.39 7.66
N ASN A 83 -14.26 3.18 7.11
CA ASN A 83 -13.13 2.34 7.44
C ASN A 83 -11.79 3.06 7.19
N VAL A 84 -11.60 3.61 5.99
CA VAL A 84 -10.38 4.35 5.63
C VAL A 84 -10.17 5.55 6.55
N GLU A 85 -11.20 6.38 6.78
CA GLU A 85 -11.13 7.54 7.67
C GLU A 85 -10.75 7.14 9.09
N ARG A 86 -11.29 6.02 9.60
CA ARG A 86 -10.96 5.51 10.93
C ARG A 86 -9.49 5.10 11.04
N VAL A 87 -8.94 4.46 10.02
CA VAL A 87 -7.52 4.12 9.96
C VAL A 87 -6.65 5.38 9.88
N LEU A 88 -7.01 6.34 9.03
CA LEU A 88 -6.27 7.61 8.90
C LEU A 88 -6.30 8.41 10.21
N ASN A 89 -7.43 8.48 10.88
CA ASN A 89 -7.57 9.12 12.19
C ASN A 89 -6.69 8.44 13.23
N PHE A 90 -6.63 7.10 13.25
CA PHE A 90 -5.74 6.36 14.14
C PHE A 90 -4.26 6.70 13.89
N ILE A 91 -3.81 6.65 12.63
CA ILE A 91 -2.42 6.97 12.26
C ILE A 91 -2.08 8.42 12.67
N THR A 92 -2.98 9.36 12.38
CA THR A 92 -2.79 10.79 12.65
C THR A 92 -2.74 11.07 14.16
N SER A 93 -3.62 10.42 14.94
CA SER A 93 -3.66 10.56 16.40
C SER A 93 -2.38 10.09 17.08
N ARG A 94 -1.67 9.13 16.48
CA ARG A 94 -0.47 8.51 17.07
C ARG A 94 0.84 9.21 16.73
N ARG A 95 0.83 10.30 15.94
CA ARG A 95 2.06 10.89 15.37
C ARG A 95 3.02 9.79 14.90
N ILE A 96 2.52 8.82 14.12
CA ILE A 96 3.41 7.90 13.42
C ILE A 96 4.22 8.81 12.49
N ARG A 97 5.46 9.12 12.89
CA ARG A 97 6.41 9.85 12.05
C ARG A 97 6.67 8.94 10.86
N MET A 98 5.93 9.13 9.78
CA MET A 98 6.35 8.68 8.46
C MET A 98 7.73 9.31 8.28
N ALA A 99 8.79 8.49 8.32
CA ALA A 99 10.15 8.98 8.39
C ALA A 99 10.35 9.99 7.25
N HIS A 100 10.62 11.25 7.61
CA HIS A 100 11.22 12.18 6.68
C HIS A 100 12.58 11.59 6.35
N THR A 101 12.74 11.00 5.18
CA THR A 101 14.06 10.76 4.62
C THR A 101 14.64 12.13 4.28
N THR A 102 15.22 12.80 5.27
CA THR A 102 16.18 13.86 5.00
C THR A 102 17.41 13.15 4.43
N ALA A 103 17.52 13.13 3.11
CA ALA A 103 18.78 12.82 2.46
C ALA A 103 19.75 13.95 2.81
N LEU A 104 20.77 13.62 3.62
CA LEU A 104 22.01 14.39 3.70
C LEU A 104 22.91 13.99 2.53
#